data_AF-A0A1H0ZPF5-F1
#
_entry.id   AF-A0A1H0ZPF5-F1
#
_cell.length_a   1.000
_cell.length_b   1.000
_cell.length_c   1.000
_cell.angle_alpha   90.00
_cell.angle_beta   90.00
_cell.angle_gamma   90.00
#
_symmetry.space_group_name_H-M   'P 1'
#
loop_
_entity.id
_entity.type
_entity.pdbx_description
1 polymer ?
#
loop_
_entity_poly.entity_id
_entity_poly.type
_entity_poly.pdbx_seq_one_letter_code
_entity_poly.pdbx_strand_id
1 'polypeptide(L)'
;MPRSIPLILALACLAACKPEPAPAPETATQAPSASASSDEAKRIETDVRYLADDKLEGRDTGTPGYDLAAEYVASRYAKMGLKPAGDDGTFFQRVPLLKALRQEQGAAFTIERDGGKVSLKFRDEFLPSLNYNTPSHSLTAPAVFVGQGVYAPDLGQDDFAGVEVRGKIAVLFPGAPARFDNDRRAFYSSGTQKLRTLSERGATGVVFVGTPQYEERGPWASSAAKWSMPGMRLRAENGTGIDTFPQLKAGASVSAAMAKAIFAGSGHEADALFKAAADGQLKAFDLPGTLTLAGRTRIEPAESRNVVARLDGSDAALGREFIAYTAHLDHIGVGAAVNGDRIYNGAMDNALGVSVMLEAARQLTDAANKPKRSLLFIALTGEEKGLLGAEWFASHPTVPKTDLVANINMDMPVLLVPAKDVVPIGLEHSTLKTALDTAAKEIGVGLSADPFPEEVVFVRSDQYAFVRAGIPAVYLDGGIEPAAIGGASPKEALDKFLRTCYHQPCDDASQPIQYEDAARLARLNARIGVLIGDAAERPRWNKGDFFGDRFAPAAKAP
;
A
#
# COMPACT_ATOMS: atom_id res chain seq x y z
N MET A 1 -78.88 71.24 -12.15
CA MET A 1 -79.32 72.09 -11.02
C MET A 1 -78.15 72.25 -10.03
N PRO A 2 -78.11 73.30 -9.19
CA PRO A 2 -76.89 74.12 -9.05
C PRO A 2 -76.17 74.07 -7.69
N ARG A 3 -75.12 74.91 -7.54
CA ARG A 3 -74.36 75.36 -6.34
C ARG A 3 -73.02 74.62 -6.09
N SER A 4 -71.90 75.25 -5.69
CA SER A 4 -71.59 76.70 -5.46
C SER A 4 -70.06 76.97 -5.38
N ILE A 5 -69.64 78.26 -5.39
CA ILE A 5 -68.25 78.79 -5.31
C ILE A 5 -68.14 79.75 -4.09
N PRO A 6 -67.20 79.56 -3.12
CA PRO A 6 -65.87 80.26 -3.04
C PRO A 6 -64.69 79.24 -2.93
N LEU A 7 -63.37 79.52 -2.88
CA LEU A 7 -62.43 80.65 -2.63
C LEU A 7 -61.70 80.58 -1.24
N ILE A 8 -60.43 81.05 -1.22
CA ILE A 8 -59.50 81.29 -0.07
C ILE A 8 -58.59 80.07 0.25
N LEU A 9 -57.23 80.05 0.15
CA LEU A 9 -56.08 80.97 0.31
C LEU A 9 -55.32 80.83 1.65
N ALA A 10 -54.22 80.05 1.64
CA ALA A 10 -53.06 80.05 2.56
C ALA A 10 -52.09 78.92 2.08
N LEU A 11 -50.97 79.18 1.39
CA LEU A 11 -49.67 79.71 1.84
C LEU A 11 -48.88 78.79 2.81
N ALA A 12 -47.65 78.48 2.38
CA ALA A 12 -46.51 77.95 3.15
C ALA A 12 -46.58 76.53 3.74
N CYS A 13 -45.95 75.58 3.03
CA CYS A 13 -44.89 74.74 3.61
C CYS A 13 -44.02 74.13 2.49
N LEU A 14 -42.82 74.70 2.28
CA LEU A 14 -41.78 74.10 1.44
C LEU A 14 -41.11 72.95 2.22
N ALA A 15 -41.60 71.72 2.01
CA ALA A 15 -40.91 70.51 2.44
C ALA A 15 -40.38 69.77 1.21
N ALA A 16 -39.06 69.71 1.06
CA ALA A 16 -38.43 69.09 -0.09
C ALA A 16 -38.54 67.56 -0.03
N CYS A 17 -39.27 66.96 -0.97
CA CYS A 17 -39.11 65.55 -1.28
C CYS A 17 -37.72 65.33 -1.92
N LYS A 18 -36.72 64.99 -1.11
CA LYS A 18 -35.51 64.35 -1.64
C LYS A 18 -35.88 62.97 -2.19
N PRO A 19 -35.34 62.55 -3.35
CA PRO A 19 -35.38 61.15 -3.72
C PRO A 19 -34.63 60.34 -2.66
N GLU A 20 -35.17 59.16 -2.35
CA GLU A 20 -34.57 58.21 -1.42
C GLU A 20 -33.17 57.79 -1.93
N PRO A 21 -32.12 57.81 -1.10
CA PRO A 21 -30.81 57.35 -1.53
C PRO A 21 -30.89 55.88 -1.93
N ALA A 22 -30.43 55.55 -3.13
CA ALA A 22 -30.20 54.15 -3.48
C ALA A 22 -29.31 53.50 -2.40
N PRO A 23 -29.59 52.25 -1.98
CA PRO A 23 -28.77 51.57 -0.99
C PRO A 23 -27.32 51.57 -1.47
N ALA A 24 -26.40 51.94 -0.59
CA ALA A 24 -24.98 51.88 -0.87
C ALA A 24 -24.62 50.44 -1.31
N PRO A 25 -23.74 50.26 -2.31
CA PRO A 25 -23.31 48.92 -2.70
C PRO A 25 -22.77 48.22 -1.46
N GLU A 26 -23.32 47.06 -1.13
CA GLU A 26 -22.84 46.24 -0.02
C GLU A 26 -21.34 46.07 -0.18
N THR A 27 -20.60 46.39 0.89
CA THR A 27 -19.14 46.38 0.87
C THR A 27 -18.70 44.96 0.53
N ALA A 28 -18.27 44.74 -0.71
CA ALA A 28 -17.88 43.44 -1.22
C ALA A 28 -16.90 42.82 -0.22
N THR A 29 -17.36 41.77 0.46
CA THR A 29 -16.56 41.11 1.49
C THR A 29 -15.31 40.62 0.80
N GLN A 30 -14.14 41.11 1.24
CA GLN A 30 -12.88 40.76 0.61
C GLN A 30 -12.76 39.25 0.55
N ALA A 31 -12.47 38.71 -0.64
CA ALA A 31 -12.16 37.30 -0.80
C ALA A 31 -11.09 36.95 0.24
N PRO A 32 -11.20 35.80 0.93
CA PRO A 32 -10.32 35.48 2.05
C PRO A 32 -8.87 35.57 1.59
N SER A 33 -8.12 36.48 2.22
CA SER A 33 -6.66 36.51 2.12
C SER A 33 -6.14 35.12 2.42
N ALA A 34 -5.16 34.64 1.65
CA ALA A 34 -4.55 33.32 1.83
C ALA A 34 -4.32 33.04 3.32
N SER A 35 -5.11 32.11 3.87
CA SER A 35 -5.10 31.82 5.30
C SER A 35 -3.73 31.33 5.69
N ALA A 36 -3.10 31.96 6.69
CA ALA A 36 -1.86 31.47 7.25
C ALA A 36 -2.06 30.02 7.71
N SER A 37 -1.13 29.13 7.32
CA SER A 37 -1.29 27.69 7.55
C SER A 37 -1.55 27.37 9.02
N SER A 38 -2.37 26.35 9.28
CA SER A 38 -2.63 25.81 10.60
C SER A 38 -1.34 25.29 11.23
N ASP A 39 -1.29 25.24 12.56
CA ASP A 39 -0.11 24.73 13.25
C ASP A 39 0.02 23.20 13.08
N GLU A 40 -1.11 22.49 12.86
CA GLU A 40 -1.11 21.11 12.35
C GLU A 40 -0.37 21.00 11.02
N ALA A 41 -0.74 21.81 10.01
CA ALA A 41 -0.11 21.78 8.69
C ALA A 41 1.40 22.06 8.76
N LYS A 42 1.82 23.05 9.56
CA LYS A 42 3.25 23.36 9.76
C LYS A 42 4.03 22.21 10.42
N ARG A 43 3.42 21.49 11.36
CA ARG A 43 4.04 20.31 11.99
C ARG A 43 4.18 19.16 11.00
N ILE A 44 3.13 18.88 10.23
CA ILE A 44 3.19 17.86 9.16
C ILE A 44 4.25 18.23 8.12
N GLU A 45 4.32 19.49 7.67
CA GLU A 45 5.37 19.97 6.76
C GLU A 45 6.78 19.79 7.36
N THR A 46 6.96 20.12 8.64
CA THR A 46 8.25 19.94 9.33
C THR A 46 8.67 18.47 9.37
N ASP A 47 7.72 17.58 9.63
CA ASP A 47 7.97 16.15 9.75
C ASP A 47 8.25 15.52 8.36
N VAL A 48 7.48 15.89 7.32
CA VAL A 48 7.73 15.50 5.92
C VAL A 48 9.09 15.99 5.43
N ARG A 49 9.40 17.29 5.62
CA ARG A 49 10.68 17.87 5.20
C ARG A 49 11.88 17.23 5.88
N TYR A 50 11.75 16.74 7.10
CA TYR A 50 12.82 16.00 7.76
C TYR A 50 12.94 14.57 7.20
N LEU A 51 11.81 13.87 7.07
CA LEU A 51 11.78 12.47 6.68
C LEU A 51 12.24 12.28 5.23
N ALA A 52 11.80 13.14 4.31
CA ALA A 52 12.15 13.15 2.89
C ALA A 52 13.40 14.00 2.57
N ASP A 53 14.29 14.22 3.54
CA ASP A 53 15.56 14.93 3.37
C ASP A 53 16.65 14.01 2.80
N ASP A 54 17.46 14.52 1.87
CA ASP A 54 18.59 13.80 1.26
C ASP A 54 19.55 13.17 2.28
N LYS A 55 19.70 13.76 3.46
CA LYS A 55 20.53 13.23 4.57
C LYS A 55 20.05 11.88 5.11
N LEU A 56 18.81 11.47 4.81
CA LEU A 56 18.23 10.16 5.13
C LEU A 56 18.39 9.16 3.95
N GLU A 57 19.05 9.54 2.85
CA GLU A 57 19.41 8.69 1.71
C GLU A 57 18.24 7.84 1.17
N GLY A 58 17.00 8.37 1.24
CA GLY A 58 15.78 7.69 0.82
C GLY A 58 15.29 6.54 1.71
N ARG A 59 15.82 6.42 2.94
CA ARG A 59 15.33 5.53 4.02
C ARG A 59 15.18 4.04 3.65
N ASP A 60 16.02 3.46 2.78
CA ASP A 60 15.91 2.03 2.44
C ASP A 60 16.00 1.12 3.68
N THR A 61 15.23 0.04 3.69
CA THR A 61 15.07 -0.89 4.81
C THR A 61 16.42 -1.33 5.38
N GLY A 62 16.64 -1.11 6.67
CA GLY A 62 17.90 -1.51 7.34
C GLY A 62 19.15 -0.75 6.87
N THR A 63 19.00 0.49 6.39
CA THR A 63 20.11 1.42 6.13
C THR A 63 20.29 2.44 7.27
N PRO A 64 21.46 3.10 7.39
CA PRO A 64 21.65 4.21 8.33
C PRO A 64 20.64 5.35 8.16
N GLY A 65 20.21 5.61 6.92
CA GLY A 65 19.16 6.60 6.62
C GLY A 65 17.81 6.24 7.21
N TYR A 66 17.42 4.96 7.15
CA TYR A 66 16.25 4.45 7.86
C TYR A 66 16.41 4.56 9.38
N ASP A 67 17.59 4.23 9.92
CA ASP A 67 17.82 4.32 11.36
C ASP A 67 17.71 5.75 11.89
N LEU A 68 18.16 6.76 11.15
CA LEU A 68 17.93 8.17 11.46
C LEU A 68 16.44 8.54 11.45
N ALA A 69 15.68 8.04 10.49
CA ALA A 69 14.22 8.22 10.44
C ALA A 69 13.53 7.57 11.66
N ALA A 70 13.97 6.37 12.05
CA ALA A 70 13.42 5.64 13.18
C ALA A 70 13.70 6.34 14.52
N GLU A 71 14.93 6.83 14.75
CA GLU A 71 15.26 7.68 15.91
C GLU A 71 14.43 8.97 15.91
N TYR A 72 14.24 9.59 14.75
CA TYR A 72 13.43 10.79 14.63
C TYR A 72 12.00 10.55 15.10
N VAL A 73 11.31 9.53 14.56
CA VAL A 73 9.95 9.13 14.94
C VAL A 73 9.87 8.80 16.44
N ALA A 74 10.81 8.01 16.97
CA ALA A 74 10.89 7.72 18.40
C ALA A 74 11.01 9.00 19.24
N SER A 75 11.81 9.97 18.78
CA SER A 75 11.92 11.29 19.43
C SER A 75 10.63 12.09 19.37
N ARG A 76 9.83 11.97 18.31
CA ARG A 76 8.51 12.63 18.18
C ARG A 76 7.54 12.02 19.20
N TYR A 77 7.45 10.70 19.27
CA TYR A 77 6.64 9.99 20.27
C TYR A 77 7.04 10.32 21.72
N ALA A 78 8.34 10.33 22.01
CA ALA A 78 8.86 10.68 23.35
C ALA A 78 8.52 12.14 23.73
N LYS A 79 8.60 13.09 22.79
CA LYS A 79 8.22 14.51 23.01
C LYS A 79 6.72 14.69 23.27
N MET A 80 5.87 13.80 22.74
CA MET A 80 4.43 13.77 23.04
C MET A 80 4.13 13.13 24.41
N GLY A 81 5.09 12.44 25.04
CA GLY A 81 4.86 11.69 26.28
C GLY A 81 4.16 10.34 26.07
N LEU A 82 4.15 9.82 24.83
CA LEU A 82 3.71 8.46 24.54
C LEU A 82 4.67 7.43 25.18
N LYS A 83 4.13 6.28 25.58
CA LYS A 83 4.92 5.23 26.20
C LYS A 83 5.61 4.37 25.13
N PRO A 84 6.85 3.90 25.37
CA PRO A 84 7.45 2.86 24.54
C PRO A 84 6.63 1.57 24.57
N ALA A 85 6.53 0.89 23.42
CA ALA A 85 5.88 -0.41 23.29
C ALA A 85 6.56 -1.30 22.23
N GLY A 86 7.85 -1.08 21.98
CA GLY A 86 8.73 -2.01 21.28
C GLY A 86 9.30 -3.07 22.23
N ASP A 87 10.38 -3.71 21.80
CA ASP A 87 11.09 -4.74 22.57
C ASP A 87 11.78 -4.13 23.80
N ASP A 88 11.91 -4.91 24.88
CA ASP A 88 12.63 -4.58 26.12
C ASP A 88 12.26 -3.23 26.75
N GLY A 89 11.04 -2.74 26.52
CA GLY A 89 10.56 -1.45 27.02
C GLY A 89 11.09 -0.23 26.25
N THR A 90 11.62 -0.44 25.04
CA THR A 90 12.07 0.62 24.12
C THR A 90 10.97 1.02 23.14
N PHE A 91 11.20 2.05 22.31
CA PHE A 91 10.32 2.36 21.18
C PHE A 91 10.53 1.43 19.97
N PHE A 92 11.51 0.52 19.99
CA PHE A 92 11.91 -0.23 18.80
C PHE A 92 11.55 -1.71 18.93
N GLN A 93 10.82 -2.24 17.95
CA GLN A 93 10.70 -3.68 17.76
C GLN A 93 11.70 -4.10 16.67
N ARG A 94 12.58 -5.04 16.99
CA ARG A 94 13.55 -5.63 16.06
C ARG A 94 12.82 -6.46 15.00
N VAL A 95 13.13 -6.18 13.73
CA VAL A 95 12.67 -6.96 12.57
C VAL A 95 13.86 -7.70 11.97
N PRO A 96 14.00 -9.02 12.20
CA PRO A 96 15.11 -9.81 11.68
C PRO A 96 14.92 -10.10 10.19
N LEU A 97 15.92 -9.76 9.37
CA LEU A 97 15.81 -9.81 7.91
C LEU A 97 16.91 -10.69 7.28
N LEU A 98 16.65 -11.16 6.07
CA LEU A 98 17.59 -11.87 5.22
C LEU A 98 17.65 -11.14 3.88
N LYS A 99 18.79 -10.49 3.62
CA LYS A 99 19.04 -9.71 2.40
C LYS A 99 19.63 -10.62 1.32
N ALA A 100 19.12 -10.50 0.11
CA ALA A 100 19.53 -11.31 -1.03
C ALA A 100 19.86 -10.41 -2.22
N LEU A 101 21.05 -10.59 -2.80
CA LEU A 101 21.54 -9.83 -3.96
C LEU A 101 21.87 -10.79 -5.10
N ARG A 102 21.26 -10.59 -6.27
CA ARG A 102 21.59 -11.36 -7.48
C ARG A 102 23.03 -11.10 -7.91
N GLN A 103 23.72 -12.15 -8.36
CA GLN A 103 25.01 -12.04 -9.05
C GLN A 103 24.79 -12.30 -10.55
N GLU A 104 25.46 -11.53 -11.40
CA GLU A 104 25.45 -11.73 -12.85
C GLU A 104 26.14 -13.04 -13.24
N GLN A 105 27.25 -13.36 -12.56
CA GLN A 105 28.00 -14.58 -12.83
C GLN A 105 27.18 -15.81 -12.46
N GLY A 106 27.02 -16.73 -13.42
CA GLY A 106 26.26 -17.98 -13.23
C GLY A 106 24.76 -17.87 -13.48
N ALA A 107 24.23 -16.71 -13.88
CA ALA A 107 22.88 -16.61 -14.40
C ALA A 107 22.78 -17.35 -15.76
N ALA A 108 21.88 -18.33 -15.86
CA ALA A 108 21.58 -19.00 -17.13
C ALA A 108 20.11 -19.42 -17.21
N PHE A 109 19.55 -19.26 -18.41
CA PHE A 109 18.27 -19.86 -18.79
C PHE A 109 18.48 -20.56 -20.13
N THR A 110 18.13 -21.84 -20.21
CA THR A 110 18.22 -22.63 -21.44
C THR A 110 16.97 -23.47 -21.66
N ILE A 111 16.50 -23.51 -22.90
CA ILE A 111 15.43 -24.38 -23.40
C ILE A 111 16.09 -25.46 -24.26
N GLU A 112 15.87 -26.74 -23.96
CA GLU A 112 16.39 -27.87 -24.74
C GLU A 112 15.25 -28.77 -25.23
N ARG A 113 15.14 -28.93 -26.55
CA ARG A 113 14.05 -29.65 -27.25
C ARG A 113 14.58 -30.27 -28.53
N ASP A 114 14.25 -31.54 -28.79
CA ASP A 114 14.54 -32.25 -30.04
C ASP A 114 16.02 -32.16 -30.51
N GLY A 115 16.95 -32.13 -29.54
CA GLY A 115 18.40 -31.94 -29.78
C GLY A 115 18.84 -30.49 -30.03
N GLY A 116 17.90 -29.57 -30.20
CA GLY A 116 18.14 -28.12 -30.25
C GLY A 116 18.26 -27.49 -28.86
N LYS A 117 19.05 -26.41 -28.77
CA LYS A 117 19.32 -25.67 -27.53
C LYS A 117 19.19 -24.16 -27.78
N VAL A 118 18.34 -23.49 -27.01
CA VAL A 118 18.16 -22.04 -27.03
C VAL A 118 18.54 -21.47 -25.65
N SER A 119 19.60 -20.68 -25.59
CA SER A 119 19.99 -19.94 -24.39
C SER A 119 19.44 -18.53 -24.45
N LEU A 120 18.78 -18.08 -23.38
CA LEU A 120 18.28 -16.71 -23.30
C LEU A 120 19.38 -15.76 -22.82
N LYS A 121 19.30 -14.50 -23.24
CA LYS A 121 20.20 -13.42 -22.81
C LYS A 121 19.80 -12.86 -21.45
N PHE A 122 20.76 -12.81 -20.53
CA PHE A 122 20.56 -12.21 -19.21
C PHE A 122 20.23 -10.71 -19.36
N ARG A 123 19.26 -10.21 -18.58
CA ARG A 123 18.68 -8.86 -18.60
C ARG A 123 17.88 -8.52 -19.86
N ASP A 124 18.33 -8.89 -21.05
CA ASP A 124 17.58 -8.62 -22.29
C ASP A 124 16.32 -9.49 -22.41
N GLU A 125 16.41 -10.76 -22.00
CA GLU A 125 15.40 -11.79 -22.28
C GLU A 125 14.94 -12.54 -21.01
N PHE A 126 15.82 -12.67 -19.99
CA PHE A 126 15.47 -13.26 -18.69
C PHE A 126 16.18 -12.61 -17.49
N LEU A 127 15.60 -12.80 -16.31
CA LEU A 127 16.19 -12.50 -15.00
C LEU A 127 16.00 -13.70 -14.07
N PRO A 128 17.04 -14.19 -13.37
CA PRO A 128 16.85 -15.19 -12.31
C PRO A 128 16.08 -14.58 -11.14
N SER A 129 15.32 -15.40 -10.44
CA SER A 129 14.70 -15.05 -9.15
C SER A 129 15.77 -15.00 -8.05
N LEU A 130 15.52 -14.21 -7.01
CA LEU A 130 16.32 -14.26 -5.78
C LEU A 130 16.08 -15.60 -5.07
N ASN A 131 17.16 -16.29 -4.71
CA ASN A 131 17.09 -17.49 -3.89
C ASN A 131 17.58 -17.16 -2.47
N TYR A 132 16.72 -17.36 -1.48
CA TYR A 132 16.99 -17.07 -0.07
C TYR A 132 17.45 -18.31 0.72
N ASN A 133 17.52 -19.48 0.07
CA ASN A 133 17.85 -20.78 0.70
C ASN A 133 19.23 -21.30 0.30
N THR A 134 19.71 -20.99 -0.91
CA THR A 134 21.03 -21.39 -1.39
C THR A 134 21.70 -20.28 -2.21
N PRO A 135 23.00 -19.99 -1.98
CA PRO A 135 23.71 -18.93 -2.68
C PRO A 135 24.05 -19.26 -4.14
N SER A 136 23.89 -20.52 -4.55
CA SER A 136 24.07 -20.98 -5.93
C SER A 136 23.08 -22.10 -6.23
N HIS A 137 22.49 -22.09 -7.42
CA HIS A 137 21.58 -23.12 -7.87
C HIS A 137 21.72 -23.36 -9.38
N SER A 138 21.48 -24.61 -9.78
CA SER A 138 21.24 -25.02 -11.16
C SER A 138 20.20 -26.14 -11.13
N LEU A 139 19.21 -26.04 -12.01
CA LEU A 139 18.08 -26.96 -12.11
C LEU A 139 17.76 -27.21 -13.57
N THR A 140 17.94 -28.45 -14.03
CA THR A 140 17.41 -28.93 -15.31
C THR A 140 16.24 -29.88 -15.03
N ALA A 141 15.06 -29.59 -15.57
CA ALA A 141 13.88 -30.42 -15.39
C ALA A 141 12.88 -30.28 -16.55
N PRO A 142 11.96 -31.24 -16.76
CA PRO A 142 10.77 -31.03 -17.58
C PRO A 142 9.94 -29.85 -17.07
N ALA A 143 9.15 -29.24 -17.95
CA ALA A 143 8.35 -28.08 -17.60
C ALA A 143 6.87 -28.29 -17.95
N VAL A 144 6.01 -27.57 -17.24
CA VAL A 144 4.55 -27.64 -17.40
C VAL A 144 3.99 -26.21 -17.36
N PHE A 145 3.15 -25.85 -18.33
CA PHE A 145 2.40 -24.61 -18.27
C PHE A 145 1.18 -24.80 -17.37
N VAL A 146 1.01 -23.89 -16.42
CA VAL A 146 -0.04 -23.94 -15.38
C VAL A 146 -0.83 -22.63 -15.34
N GLY A 147 -1.20 -22.08 -16.50
CA GLY A 147 -2.05 -20.91 -16.60
C GLY A 147 -1.46 -19.68 -15.88
N GLN A 148 -2.16 -19.20 -14.84
CA GLN A 148 -1.72 -18.17 -13.93
C GLN A 148 -1.29 -18.73 -12.55
N GLY A 149 -1.24 -20.05 -12.38
CA GLY A 149 -0.90 -20.73 -11.12
C GLY A 149 -1.96 -20.58 -10.02
N VAL A 150 -3.23 -20.38 -10.39
CA VAL A 150 -4.36 -20.16 -9.47
C VAL A 150 -5.06 -21.47 -9.11
N TYR A 151 -5.21 -21.74 -7.81
CA TYR A 151 -6.07 -22.79 -7.28
C TYR A 151 -7.13 -22.17 -6.37
N ALA A 152 -8.36 -22.08 -6.87
CA ALA A 152 -9.53 -21.49 -6.22
C ALA A 152 -10.77 -22.35 -6.54
N PRO A 153 -10.89 -23.56 -5.95
CA PRO A 153 -11.97 -24.50 -6.28
C PRO A 153 -13.36 -23.97 -5.91
N ASP A 154 -13.44 -23.09 -4.91
CA ASP A 154 -14.62 -22.30 -4.52
C ASP A 154 -15.10 -21.34 -5.63
N LEU A 155 -14.20 -20.93 -6.53
CA LEU A 155 -14.45 -20.08 -7.70
C LEU A 155 -14.42 -20.86 -9.03
N GLY A 156 -14.39 -22.19 -8.94
CA GLY A 156 -14.27 -23.09 -10.10
C GLY A 156 -12.98 -22.90 -10.90
N GLN A 157 -11.87 -22.47 -10.27
CA GLN A 157 -10.56 -22.38 -10.93
C GLN A 157 -9.59 -23.43 -10.38
N ASP A 158 -9.04 -24.26 -11.27
CA ASP A 158 -7.85 -25.07 -11.00
C ASP A 158 -6.93 -25.02 -12.21
N ASP A 159 -5.94 -24.12 -12.16
CA ASP A 159 -4.89 -23.97 -13.19
C ASP A 159 -3.95 -25.18 -13.29
N PHE A 160 -4.14 -26.20 -12.45
CA PHE A 160 -3.35 -27.43 -12.43
C PHE A 160 -4.14 -28.65 -12.92
N ALA A 161 -5.40 -28.46 -13.31
CA ALA A 161 -6.27 -29.54 -13.79
C ALA A 161 -5.70 -30.19 -15.07
N GLY A 162 -5.54 -31.52 -15.04
CA GLY A 162 -5.11 -32.31 -16.19
C GLY A 162 -3.58 -32.46 -16.37
N VAL A 163 -2.75 -31.94 -15.46
CA VAL A 163 -1.29 -32.06 -15.52
C VAL A 163 -0.66 -32.53 -14.21
N GLU A 164 0.48 -33.21 -14.30
CA GLU A 164 1.35 -33.48 -13.16
C GLU A 164 2.39 -32.35 -13.01
N VAL A 165 2.55 -31.83 -11.79
CA VAL A 165 3.42 -30.68 -11.44
C VAL A 165 4.66 -31.13 -10.67
N ARG A 166 4.58 -32.26 -9.97
CA ARG A 166 5.62 -32.77 -9.07
C ARG A 166 6.95 -32.98 -9.80
N GLY A 167 8.00 -32.35 -9.30
CA GLY A 167 9.34 -32.46 -9.87
C GLY A 167 9.56 -31.73 -11.20
N LYS A 168 8.58 -30.96 -11.69
CA LYS A 168 8.70 -30.12 -12.89
C LYS A 168 8.97 -28.66 -12.55
N ILE A 169 9.39 -27.90 -13.57
CA ILE A 169 9.39 -26.43 -13.55
C ILE A 169 7.99 -25.94 -13.98
N ALA A 170 7.32 -25.20 -13.10
CA ALA A 170 6.03 -24.60 -13.39
C ALA A 170 6.20 -23.30 -14.17
N VAL A 171 5.59 -23.20 -15.35
CA VAL A 171 5.59 -22.02 -16.22
C VAL A 171 4.22 -21.36 -16.13
N LEU A 172 4.16 -20.06 -15.84
CA LEU A 172 2.91 -19.34 -15.61
C LEU A 172 2.97 -17.88 -16.03
N PHE A 173 1.80 -17.31 -16.33
CA PHE A 173 1.61 -15.87 -16.48
C PHE A 173 1.34 -15.20 -15.12
N PRO A 174 1.62 -13.88 -14.99
CA PRO A 174 1.20 -13.08 -13.84
C PRO A 174 -0.33 -12.91 -13.75
N GLY A 175 -0.78 -12.41 -12.59
CA GLY A 175 -2.19 -12.08 -12.34
C GLY A 175 -3.07 -13.26 -11.93
N ALA A 176 -4.38 -13.06 -12.00
CA ALA A 176 -5.41 -14.07 -11.80
C ALA A 176 -6.59 -13.77 -12.76
N PRO A 177 -7.54 -14.72 -12.96
CA PRO A 177 -8.62 -14.55 -13.93
C PRO A 177 -9.43 -13.28 -13.71
N ALA A 178 -9.64 -12.50 -14.78
CA ALA A 178 -10.35 -11.21 -14.71
C ALA A 178 -11.84 -11.33 -14.33
N ARG A 179 -12.40 -12.54 -14.29
CA ARG A 179 -13.76 -12.84 -13.83
C ARG A 179 -13.91 -12.91 -12.30
N PHE A 180 -12.79 -12.93 -11.56
CA PHE A 180 -12.83 -12.82 -10.10
C PHE A 180 -13.12 -11.37 -9.73
N ASP A 181 -13.87 -11.16 -8.64
CA ASP A 181 -13.89 -9.87 -7.96
C ASP A 181 -12.48 -9.46 -7.52
N ASN A 182 -12.31 -8.17 -7.26
CA ASN A 182 -11.00 -7.56 -7.04
C ASN A 182 -10.25 -8.21 -5.87
N ASP A 183 -10.88 -8.38 -4.71
CA ASP A 183 -10.28 -8.99 -3.51
C ASP A 183 -9.70 -10.37 -3.79
N ARG A 184 -10.53 -11.26 -4.35
CA ARG A 184 -10.13 -12.62 -4.72
C ARG A 184 -9.05 -12.58 -5.81
N ARG A 185 -9.19 -11.69 -6.81
CA ARG A 185 -8.22 -11.53 -7.89
C ARG A 185 -6.85 -11.14 -7.37
N ALA A 186 -6.74 -10.24 -6.41
CA ALA A 186 -5.44 -9.83 -5.86
C ALA A 186 -4.85 -10.86 -4.90
N PHE A 187 -5.67 -11.48 -4.04
CA PHE A 187 -5.24 -12.62 -3.23
C PHE A 187 -4.59 -13.70 -4.11
N TYR A 188 -5.25 -14.10 -5.20
CA TYR A 188 -4.73 -15.10 -6.12
C TYR A 188 -3.65 -14.59 -7.09
N SER A 189 -3.50 -13.27 -7.27
CA SER A 189 -2.40 -12.67 -8.03
C SER A 189 -1.08 -12.58 -7.26
N SER A 190 -1.12 -12.65 -5.92
CA SER A 190 0.06 -12.55 -5.05
C SER A 190 1.15 -13.58 -5.41
N GLY A 191 2.37 -13.10 -5.70
CA GLY A 191 3.51 -13.94 -6.02
C GLY A 191 3.83 -14.95 -4.91
N THR A 192 3.77 -14.54 -3.64
CA THR A 192 3.99 -15.43 -2.49
C THR A 192 2.93 -16.53 -2.41
N GLN A 193 1.66 -16.21 -2.69
CA GLN A 193 0.59 -17.22 -2.73
C GLN A 193 0.76 -18.23 -3.88
N LYS A 194 1.22 -17.77 -5.05
CA LYS A 194 1.56 -18.65 -6.19
C LYS A 194 2.73 -19.57 -5.84
N LEU A 195 3.83 -19.03 -5.30
CA LEU A 195 5.00 -19.81 -4.88
C LEU A 195 4.64 -20.85 -3.80
N ARG A 196 3.78 -20.49 -2.84
CA ARG A 196 3.23 -21.42 -1.84
C ARG A 196 2.47 -22.57 -2.50
N THR A 197 1.49 -22.25 -3.35
CA THR A 197 0.66 -23.23 -4.07
C THR A 197 1.50 -24.17 -4.94
N LEU A 198 2.52 -23.64 -5.63
CA LEU A 198 3.46 -24.42 -6.44
C LEU A 198 4.35 -25.34 -5.58
N SER A 199 4.84 -24.85 -4.44
CA SER A 199 5.62 -25.66 -3.50
C SER A 199 4.79 -26.77 -2.84
N GLU A 200 3.53 -26.51 -2.50
CA GLU A 200 2.61 -27.52 -1.94
C GLU A 200 2.29 -28.62 -2.96
N ARG A 201 2.17 -28.25 -4.24
CA ARG A 201 2.01 -29.18 -5.38
C ARG A 201 3.32 -29.86 -5.81
N GLY A 202 4.45 -29.55 -5.17
CA GLY A 202 5.73 -30.22 -5.38
C GLY A 202 6.48 -29.82 -6.65
N ALA A 203 6.19 -28.65 -7.23
CA ALA A 203 7.04 -28.07 -8.27
C ALA A 203 8.48 -27.92 -7.73
N THR A 204 9.49 -28.16 -8.58
CA THR A 204 10.91 -28.01 -8.19
C THR A 204 11.53 -26.69 -8.67
N GLY A 205 10.82 -25.92 -9.48
CA GLY A 205 11.21 -24.58 -9.95
C GLY A 205 10.06 -23.85 -10.63
N VAL A 206 10.28 -22.58 -10.99
CA VAL A 206 9.22 -21.68 -11.48
C VAL A 206 9.72 -20.72 -12.58
N VAL A 207 8.91 -20.44 -13.59
CA VAL A 207 9.17 -19.43 -14.62
C VAL A 207 7.95 -18.54 -14.81
N PHE A 208 8.07 -17.27 -14.42
CA PHE A 208 7.07 -16.25 -14.72
C PHE A 208 7.31 -15.70 -16.13
N VAL A 209 6.35 -15.89 -17.02
CA VAL A 209 6.40 -15.36 -18.40
C VAL A 209 5.62 -14.05 -18.43
N GLY A 210 6.24 -12.97 -18.89
CA GLY A 210 5.56 -11.69 -19.12
C GLY A 210 4.42 -11.82 -20.14
N THR A 211 3.48 -10.87 -20.09
CA THR A 211 2.46 -10.71 -21.15
C THR A 211 2.47 -9.27 -21.63
N PRO A 212 2.05 -8.98 -22.88
CA PRO A 212 2.00 -7.60 -23.40
C PRO A 212 1.23 -6.66 -22.46
N GLN A 213 0.06 -7.08 -21.97
CA GLN A 213 -0.77 -6.33 -21.03
C GLN A 213 -0.06 -5.97 -19.71
N TYR A 214 0.81 -6.83 -19.20
CA TYR A 214 1.59 -6.52 -17.99
C TYR A 214 2.81 -5.65 -18.29
N GLU A 215 3.45 -5.82 -19.44
CA GLU A 215 4.61 -5.01 -19.86
C GLU A 215 4.22 -3.60 -20.35
N GLU A 216 2.95 -3.37 -20.74
CA GLU A 216 2.38 -2.03 -20.93
C GLU A 216 2.39 -1.20 -19.63
N ARG A 217 2.16 -1.85 -18.49
CA ARG A 217 2.14 -1.21 -17.16
C ARG A 217 3.54 -1.12 -16.54
N GLY A 218 4.33 -2.17 -16.70
CA GLY A 218 5.69 -2.26 -16.19
C GLY A 218 6.64 -2.83 -17.25
N PRO A 219 7.23 -1.98 -18.12
CA PRO A 219 8.08 -2.44 -19.21
C PRO A 219 9.24 -3.31 -18.73
N TRP A 220 9.56 -4.36 -19.49
CA TRP A 220 10.66 -5.28 -19.16
C TRP A 220 11.98 -4.54 -18.90
N ALA A 221 12.27 -3.47 -19.65
CA ALA A 221 13.45 -2.62 -19.47
C ALA A 221 13.57 -2.04 -18.05
N SER A 222 12.46 -1.69 -17.39
CA SER A 222 12.44 -1.18 -16.01
C SER A 222 12.84 -2.29 -15.01
N SER A 223 12.38 -3.52 -15.24
CA SER A 223 12.78 -4.69 -14.45
C SER A 223 14.25 -5.06 -14.68
N ALA A 224 14.71 -5.00 -15.94
CA ALA A 224 16.08 -5.26 -16.35
C ALA A 224 17.09 -4.19 -15.88
N ALA A 225 16.63 -2.96 -15.63
CA ALA A 225 17.40 -1.91 -14.97
C ALA A 225 17.51 -2.15 -13.46
N LYS A 226 16.41 -2.55 -12.80
CA LYS A 226 16.35 -2.84 -11.35
C LYS A 226 16.87 -4.24 -10.97
N TRP A 227 17.52 -4.98 -11.87
CA TRP A 227 17.91 -6.39 -11.64
C TRP A 227 18.80 -6.60 -10.41
N SER A 228 19.71 -5.66 -10.14
CA SER A 228 20.68 -5.74 -9.03
C SER A 228 20.14 -5.21 -7.70
N MET A 229 18.91 -4.68 -7.66
CA MET A 229 18.30 -4.23 -6.42
C MET A 229 18.19 -5.41 -5.43
N PRO A 230 18.55 -5.21 -4.14
CA PRO A 230 18.43 -6.25 -3.14
C PRO A 230 16.96 -6.55 -2.85
N GLY A 231 16.63 -7.83 -2.67
CA GLY A 231 15.37 -8.22 -2.04
C GLY A 231 15.59 -8.66 -0.60
N MET A 232 14.53 -8.67 0.20
CA MET A 232 14.57 -9.13 1.59
C MET A 232 13.45 -10.11 1.91
N ARG A 233 13.67 -10.92 2.95
CA ARG A 233 12.67 -11.75 3.61
C ARG A 233 12.83 -11.63 5.11
N LEU A 234 11.77 -11.92 5.86
CA LEU A 234 11.89 -12.14 7.31
C LEU A 234 12.80 -13.33 7.59
N ARG A 235 13.58 -13.26 8.67
CA ARG A 235 14.54 -14.29 9.09
C ARG A 235 14.10 -14.89 10.42
N ALA A 236 13.88 -16.20 10.44
CA ALA A 236 13.59 -16.94 11.67
C ALA A 236 14.85 -17.05 12.56
N GLU A 237 14.65 -17.39 13.84
CA GLU A 237 15.74 -17.52 14.83
C GLU A 237 16.85 -18.49 14.41
N ASN A 238 16.51 -19.55 13.68
CA ASN A 238 17.46 -20.52 13.14
C ASN A 238 18.27 -20.01 11.92
N GLY A 239 18.14 -18.72 11.57
CA GLY A 239 18.81 -18.07 10.45
C GLY A 239 18.18 -18.32 9.07
N THR A 240 17.17 -19.18 8.97
CA THR A 240 16.47 -19.43 7.69
C THR A 240 15.48 -18.31 7.36
N GLY A 241 15.22 -18.09 6.07
CA GLY A 241 14.20 -17.14 5.66
C GLY A 241 12.79 -17.71 5.78
N ILE A 242 11.82 -16.85 6.09
CA ILE A 242 10.38 -17.15 6.11
C ILE A 242 9.81 -16.92 4.69
N ASP A 243 8.84 -17.75 4.27
CA ASP A 243 8.21 -17.70 2.94
C ASP A 243 9.21 -17.73 1.77
N THR A 244 10.22 -18.61 1.89
CA THR A 244 11.27 -18.83 0.89
C THR A 244 11.14 -20.12 0.07
N PHE A 245 10.19 -20.98 0.40
CA PHE A 245 9.82 -22.21 -0.34
C PHE A 245 11.00 -23.07 -0.85
N PRO A 246 11.79 -23.73 0.03
CA PRO A 246 13.00 -24.48 -0.36
C PRO A 246 12.83 -25.58 -1.42
N GLN A 247 11.60 -26.04 -1.70
CA GLN A 247 11.31 -26.99 -2.77
C GLN A 247 11.51 -26.35 -4.17
N LEU A 248 11.29 -25.04 -4.29
CA LEU A 248 11.53 -24.26 -5.52
C LEU A 248 13.02 -23.91 -5.61
N LYS A 249 13.81 -24.85 -6.13
CA LYS A 249 15.28 -24.77 -6.17
C LYS A 249 15.81 -23.66 -7.07
N ALA A 250 15.06 -23.30 -8.11
CA ALA A 250 15.39 -22.24 -9.05
C ALA A 250 14.12 -21.53 -9.53
N GLY A 251 14.25 -20.24 -9.82
CA GLY A 251 13.18 -19.43 -10.38
C GLY A 251 13.73 -18.45 -11.42
N ALA A 252 12.90 -18.05 -12.38
CA ALA A 252 13.21 -16.97 -13.31
C ALA A 252 11.95 -16.20 -13.71
N SER A 253 12.16 -14.97 -14.21
CA SER A 253 11.20 -14.24 -15.02
C SER A 253 11.76 -14.10 -16.44
N VAL A 254 10.90 -14.16 -17.45
CA VAL A 254 11.24 -13.92 -18.87
C VAL A 254 10.29 -12.89 -19.46
N SER A 255 10.75 -12.11 -20.43
CA SER A 255 9.91 -11.11 -21.10
C SER A 255 8.81 -11.73 -21.95
N ALA A 256 7.74 -10.97 -22.22
CA ALA A 256 6.64 -11.37 -23.10
C ALA A 256 7.13 -11.76 -24.50
N ALA A 257 8.17 -11.07 -25.00
CA ALA A 257 8.83 -11.39 -26.26
C ALA A 257 9.39 -12.83 -26.32
N MET A 258 9.77 -13.41 -25.17
CA MET A 258 10.29 -14.78 -25.10
C MET A 258 9.20 -15.86 -25.01
N ALA A 259 7.92 -15.50 -24.84
CA ALA A 259 6.83 -16.47 -24.75
C ALA A 259 6.80 -17.43 -25.95
N LYS A 260 7.05 -16.94 -27.17
CA LYS A 260 7.13 -17.79 -28.37
C LYS A 260 8.22 -18.87 -28.26
N ALA A 261 9.39 -18.54 -27.71
CA ALA A 261 10.45 -19.52 -27.47
C ALA A 261 10.07 -20.51 -26.35
N ILE A 262 9.45 -20.01 -25.27
CA ILE A 262 8.98 -20.84 -24.16
C ILE A 262 7.93 -21.87 -24.61
N PHE A 263 6.99 -21.50 -25.48
CA PHE A 263 5.90 -22.38 -25.93
C PHE A 263 6.19 -23.15 -27.23
N ALA A 264 7.30 -22.87 -27.94
CA ALA A 264 7.66 -23.54 -29.19
C ALA A 264 7.64 -25.08 -29.09
N GLY A 265 6.92 -25.72 -30.00
CA GLY A 265 6.76 -27.18 -30.08
C GLY A 265 5.61 -27.76 -29.24
N SER A 266 4.96 -26.96 -28.37
CA SER A 266 3.85 -27.45 -27.52
C SER A 266 2.50 -27.63 -28.24
N GLY A 267 2.38 -27.12 -29.47
CA GLY A 267 1.08 -26.99 -30.16
C GLY A 267 0.26 -25.75 -29.74
N HIS A 268 0.78 -24.92 -28.83
CA HIS A 268 0.14 -23.69 -28.38
C HIS A 268 0.94 -22.45 -28.83
N GLU A 269 0.26 -21.50 -29.50
CA GLU A 269 0.84 -20.22 -29.90
C GLU A 269 0.74 -19.17 -28.78
N ALA A 270 1.80 -18.37 -28.59
CA ALA A 270 1.90 -17.41 -27.49
C ALA A 270 0.75 -16.37 -27.49
N ASP A 271 0.39 -15.83 -28.67
CA ASP A 271 -0.68 -14.83 -28.78
C ASP A 271 -2.06 -15.41 -28.43
N ALA A 272 -2.29 -16.69 -28.75
CA ALA A 272 -3.51 -17.39 -28.37
C ALA A 272 -3.57 -17.62 -26.84
N LEU A 273 -2.44 -17.89 -26.20
CA LEU A 273 -2.34 -18.00 -24.75
C LEU A 273 -2.52 -16.64 -24.06
N PHE A 274 -1.96 -15.55 -24.59
CA PHE A 274 -2.20 -14.20 -24.07
C PHE A 274 -3.68 -13.81 -24.16
N LYS A 275 -4.36 -14.13 -25.28
CA LYS A 275 -5.80 -13.93 -25.40
C LYS A 275 -6.58 -14.79 -24.39
N ALA A 276 -6.26 -16.08 -24.26
CA ALA A 276 -6.89 -16.97 -23.29
C ALA A 276 -6.66 -16.52 -21.84
N ALA A 277 -5.56 -15.83 -21.53
CA ALA A 277 -5.31 -15.20 -20.24
C ALA A 277 -6.28 -14.05 -19.97
N ALA A 278 -6.43 -13.14 -20.93
CA ALA A 278 -7.38 -12.02 -20.83
C ALA A 278 -8.84 -12.50 -20.72
N ASP A 279 -9.20 -13.54 -21.48
CA ASP A 279 -10.55 -14.15 -21.45
C ASP A 279 -10.78 -15.04 -20.20
N GLY A 280 -9.74 -15.32 -19.39
CA GLY A 280 -9.82 -16.17 -18.20
C GLY A 280 -10.05 -17.65 -18.48
N GLN A 281 -9.56 -18.14 -19.64
CA GLN A 281 -9.80 -19.48 -20.22
C GLN A 281 -8.54 -20.34 -20.35
N LEU A 282 -7.45 -19.97 -19.68
CA LEU A 282 -6.20 -20.75 -19.69
C LEU A 282 -6.43 -22.19 -19.22
N LYS A 283 -5.67 -23.10 -19.82
CA LYS A 283 -5.61 -24.52 -19.46
C LYS A 283 -4.16 -24.94 -19.34
N ALA A 284 -3.90 -25.87 -18.44
CA ALA A 284 -2.57 -26.44 -18.27
C ALA A 284 -2.21 -27.39 -19.40
N PHE A 285 -0.91 -27.50 -19.70
CA PHE A 285 -0.37 -28.48 -20.63
C PHE A 285 1.13 -28.72 -20.36
N ASP A 286 1.62 -29.90 -20.71
CA ASP A 286 3.06 -30.21 -20.63
C ASP A 286 3.85 -29.49 -21.73
N LEU A 287 5.03 -28.99 -21.39
CA LEU A 287 5.94 -28.37 -22.35
C LEU A 287 6.95 -29.41 -22.85
N PRO A 288 7.27 -29.44 -24.15
CA PRO A 288 8.27 -30.36 -24.68
C PRO A 288 9.66 -30.06 -24.13
N GLY A 289 10.46 -31.12 -24.00
CA GLY A 289 11.87 -31.05 -23.59
C GLY A 289 12.08 -30.62 -22.13
N THR A 290 13.16 -29.88 -21.88
CA THR A 290 13.54 -29.44 -20.54
C THR A 290 13.92 -27.95 -20.51
N LEU A 291 13.77 -27.35 -19.33
CA LEU A 291 14.31 -26.04 -19.02
C LEU A 291 15.47 -26.20 -18.04
N THR A 292 16.55 -25.44 -18.27
CA THR A 292 17.65 -25.26 -17.31
C THR A 292 17.62 -23.85 -16.76
N LEU A 293 17.51 -23.72 -15.43
CA LEU A 293 17.53 -22.47 -14.69
C LEU A 293 18.73 -22.48 -13.74
N ALA A 294 19.62 -21.50 -13.85
CA ALA A 294 20.74 -21.32 -12.93
C ALA A 294 20.93 -19.86 -12.53
N GLY A 295 21.48 -19.67 -11.34
CA GLY A 295 21.72 -18.35 -10.78
C GLY A 295 22.52 -18.40 -9.49
N ARG A 296 23.08 -17.24 -9.13
CA ARG A 296 23.81 -17.03 -7.88
C ARG A 296 23.22 -15.86 -7.12
N THR A 297 23.29 -15.92 -5.80
CA THR A 297 22.75 -14.92 -4.89
C THR A 297 23.68 -14.80 -3.69
N ARG A 298 24.11 -13.58 -3.34
CA ARG A 298 24.72 -13.33 -2.03
C ARG A 298 23.57 -13.21 -1.04
N ILE A 299 23.58 -14.07 -0.02
CA ILE A 299 22.58 -14.10 1.05
C ILE A 299 23.29 -13.67 2.33
N GLU A 300 22.76 -12.67 3.02
CA GLU A 300 23.35 -12.14 4.24
C GLU A 300 22.27 -11.74 5.27
N PRO A 301 22.53 -11.91 6.58
CA PRO A 301 21.64 -11.39 7.61
C PRO A 301 21.60 -9.85 7.53
N ALA A 302 20.40 -9.30 7.61
CA ALA A 302 20.15 -7.87 7.81
C ALA A 302 19.22 -7.69 9.01
N GLU A 303 19.11 -6.47 9.52
CA GLU A 303 18.13 -6.13 10.56
C GLU A 303 17.53 -4.76 10.25
N SER A 304 16.30 -4.54 10.67
CA SER A 304 15.73 -3.22 10.78
C SER A 304 14.75 -3.18 11.96
N ARG A 305 13.93 -2.14 12.08
CA ARG A 305 13.09 -1.93 13.26
C ARG A 305 11.79 -1.18 12.97
N ASN A 306 10.68 -1.69 13.50
CA ASN A 306 9.45 -0.92 13.63
C ASN A 306 9.60 0.03 14.83
N VAL A 307 8.99 1.22 14.76
CA VAL A 307 8.93 2.17 15.89
C VAL A 307 7.52 2.15 16.49
N VAL A 308 7.39 1.55 17.68
CA VAL A 308 6.13 1.25 18.36
C VAL A 308 5.97 2.10 19.61
N ALA A 309 4.95 2.95 19.63
CA ALA A 309 4.54 3.76 20.79
C ALA A 309 3.09 3.47 21.20
N ARG A 310 2.74 3.79 22.46
CA ARG A 310 1.46 3.43 23.06
C ARG A 310 0.86 4.57 23.88
N LEU A 311 -0.43 4.82 23.67
CA LEU A 311 -1.27 5.65 24.52
C LEU A 311 -2.20 4.72 25.31
N ASP A 312 -2.10 4.73 26.65
CA ASP A 312 -3.02 3.98 27.50
C ASP A 312 -4.45 4.56 27.40
N GLY A 313 -5.43 3.67 27.23
CA GLY A 313 -6.84 3.99 27.25
C GLY A 313 -7.34 4.39 28.64
N SER A 314 -8.49 5.08 28.70
CA SER A 314 -9.06 5.63 29.93
C SER A 314 -9.89 4.64 30.76
N ASP A 315 -10.25 3.48 30.20
CA ASP A 315 -11.11 2.49 30.85
C ASP A 315 -10.32 1.24 31.31
N ALA A 316 -10.62 0.72 32.51
CA ALA A 316 -9.87 -0.40 33.07
C ALA A 316 -10.11 -1.75 32.36
N ALA A 317 -11.26 -1.93 31.72
CA ALA A 317 -11.64 -3.17 31.02
C ALA A 317 -11.36 -3.09 29.52
N LEU A 318 -11.59 -1.93 28.89
CA LEU A 318 -11.31 -1.71 27.46
C LEU A 318 -9.87 -1.25 27.20
N GLY A 319 -9.17 -0.66 28.18
CA GLY A 319 -7.80 -0.17 28.02
C GLY A 319 -6.75 -1.27 27.75
N ARG A 320 -7.10 -2.54 27.95
CA ARG A 320 -6.28 -3.68 27.47
C ARG A 320 -6.39 -3.92 25.96
N GLU A 321 -7.45 -3.44 25.32
CA GLU A 321 -7.66 -3.59 23.87
C GLU A 321 -6.92 -2.47 23.12
N PHE A 322 -6.38 -2.79 21.94
CA PHE A 322 -5.47 -1.95 21.18
C PHE A 322 -5.97 -1.69 19.76
N ILE A 323 -6.05 -0.41 19.37
CA ILE A 323 -6.22 0.03 17.98
C ILE A 323 -4.82 0.36 17.44
N ALA A 324 -4.40 -0.29 16.36
CA ALA A 324 -3.08 -0.09 15.77
C ALA A 324 -3.14 0.91 14.61
N TYR A 325 -2.53 2.08 14.80
CA TYR A 325 -2.21 3.03 13.75
C TYR A 325 -0.89 2.61 13.10
N THR A 326 -0.87 2.53 11.78
CA THR A 326 0.32 2.12 11.02
C THR A 326 0.61 3.08 9.88
N ALA A 327 1.89 3.25 9.56
CA ALA A 327 2.40 3.82 8.31
C ALA A 327 3.85 3.32 8.12
N HIS A 328 4.26 2.94 6.91
CA HIS A 328 5.66 2.57 6.69
C HIS A 328 6.57 3.80 6.66
N LEU A 329 7.80 3.59 7.11
CA LEU A 329 8.80 4.63 7.28
C LEU A 329 9.93 4.52 6.25
N ASP A 330 10.16 3.33 5.69
CA ASP A 330 11.14 3.16 4.61
C ASP A 330 10.61 3.66 3.27
N HIS A 331 11.53 3.79 2.31
CA HIS A 331 11.24 3.95 0.89
C HIS A 331 12.36 3.26 0.08
N ILE A 332 12.50 3.58 -1.21
CA ILE A 332 13.41 2.92 -2.15
C ILE A 332 14.92 3.14 -1.87
N GLY A 333 15.31 4.26 -1.24
CA GLY A 333 16.72 4.58 -0.96
C GLY A 333 17.48 5.20 -2.13
N VAL A 334 18.75 4.80 -2.29
CA VAL A 334 19.62 5.27 -3.38
C VAL A 334 19.62 4.30 -4.56
N GLY A 335 19.08 4.75 -5.69
CA GLY A 335 18.84 3.91 -6.87
C GLY A 335 19.61 4.31 -8.13
N ALA A 336 18.95 4.09 -9.26
CA ALA A 336 19.39 4.52 -10.59
C ALA A 336 19.15 6.03 -10.75
N ALA A 337 19.93 6.69 -11.61
CA ALA A 337 19.78 8.12 -11.80
C ALA A 337 18.59 8.46 -12.71
N VAL A 338 17.72 9.37 -12.27
CA VAL A 338 16.67 10.01 -13.07
C VAL A 338 16.95 11.50 -13.10
N ASN A 339 17.15 12.07 -14.29
CA ASN A 339 17.51 13.49 -14.50
C ASN A 339 18.75 13.97 -13.71
N GLY A 340 19.63 13.05 -13.28
CA GLY A 340 20.84 13.33 -12.50
C GLY A 340 20.72 13.03 -11.02
N ASP A 341 19.50 12.92 -10.48
CA ASP A 341 19.25 12.56 -9.09
C ASP A 341 19.16 11.03 -8.91
N ARG A 342 19.62 10.54 -7.76
CA ARG A 342 19.69 9.13 -7.40
C ARG A 342 19.03 8.80 -6.05
N ILE A 343 18.65 9.81 -5.27
CA ILE A 343 17.96 9.60 -4.00
C ILE A 343 16.47 9.48 -4.32
N TYR A 344 15.80 8.51 -3.72
CA TYR A 344 14.36 8.33 -3.84
C TYR A 344 13.81 8.77 -2.49
N ASN A 345 13.32 10.02 -2.41
CA ASN A 345 13.08 10.69 -1.14
C ASN A 345 11.78 10.27 -0.47
N GLY A 346 10.77 9.79 -1.22
CA GLY A 346 9.54 9.25 -0.65
C GLY A 346 8.76 10.25 0.19
N ALA A 347 8.47 11.42 -0.35
CA ALA A 347 7.76 12.49 0.35
C ALA A 347 6.26 12.19 0.49
N MET A 348 5.60 11.78 -0.60
CA MET A 348 4.27 11.18 -0.54
C MET A 348 4.34 9.75 -0.03
N ASP A 349 5.35 9.00 -0.46
CA ASP A 349 5.53 7.57 -0.20
C ASP A 349 6.72 7.28 0.74
N ASN A 350 6.59 7.25 2.06
CA ASN A 350 5.39 7.51 2.86
C ASN A 350 5.70 8.48 4.02
N ALA A 351 6.59 9.44 3.79
CA ALA A 351 6.90 10.47 4.79
C ALA A 351 5.64 11.27 5.20
N LEU A 352 4.72 11.53 4.26
CA LEU A 352 3.47 12.21 4.54
C LEU A 352 2.52 11.37 5.40
N GLY A 353 2.39 10.06 5.17
CA GLY A 353 1.51 9.22 5.99
C GLY A 353 2.03 9.02 7.41
N VAL A 354 3.35 8.85 7.58
CA VAL A 354 3.99 8.90 8.91
C VAL A 354 3.72 10.23 9.60
N SER A 355 3.82 11.36 8.88
CA SER A 355 3.61 12.70 9.45
C SER A 355 2.14 12.95 9.84
N VAL A 356 1.19 12.42 9.06
CA VAL A 356 -0.25 12.42 9.38
C VAL A 356 -0.53 11.57 10.63
N MET A 357 0.09 10.39 10.75
CA MET A 357 -0.01 9.54 11.94
C MET A 357 0.58 10.23 13.18
N LEU A 358 1.74 10.90 13.06
CA LEU A 358 2.37 11.66 14.15
C LEU A 358 1.49 12.81 14.65
N GLU A 359 0.88 13.58 13.74
CA GLU A 359 -0.02 14.68 14.13
C GLU A 359 -1.34 14.15 14.73
N ALA A 360 -1.87 13.04 14.24
CA ALA A 360 -3.02 12.36 14.87
C ALA A 360 -2.68 11.85 16.29
N ALA A 361 -1.50 11.24 16.46
CA ALA A 361 -1.01 10.77 17.76
C ALA A 361 -0.85 11.91 18.77
N ARG A 362 -0.36 13.08 18.32
CA ARG A 362 -0.32 14.31 19.13
C ARG A 362 -1.72 14.75 19.56
N GLN A 363 -2.66 14.88 18.62
CA GLN A 363 -4.05 15.29 18.91
C GLN A 363 -4.73 14.35 19.92
N LEU A 364 -4.52 13.04 19.79
CA LEU A 364 -5.04 12.03 20.71
C LEU A 364 -4.38 12.06 22.10
N THR A 365 -3.12 12.48 22.18
CA THR A 365 -2.39 12.60 23.45
C THR A 365 -2.78 13.87 24.21
N ASP A 366 -2.99 14.98 23.48
CA ASP A 366 -3.43 16.28 24.00
C ASP A 366 -4.95 16.35 24.27
N ALA A 367 -5.72 15.33 23.87
CA ALA A 367 -7.16 15.27 24.06
C ALA A 367 -7.53 15.22 25.56
N ALA A 368 -8.45 16.10 25.97
CA ALA A 368 -8.93 16.17 27.37
C ALA A 368 -9.58 14.86 27.86
N ASN A 369 -10.23 14.13 26.95
CA ASN A 369 -10.75 12.79 27.19
C ASN A 369 -10.01 11.80 26.29
N LYS A 370 -9.25 10.88 26.89
CA LYS A 370 -8.59 9.79 26.16
C LYS A 370 -9.61 8.69 25.82
N PRO A 371 -9.50 8.03 24.65
CA PRO A 371 -10.39 6.93 24.30
C PRO A 371 -10.34 5.80 25.33
N LYS A 372 -11.41 5.03 25.47
CA LYS A 372 -11.46 3.92 26.46
C LYS A 372 -10.45 2.81 26.15
N ARG A 373 -10.32 2.43 24.87
CA ARG A 373 -9.27 1.51 24.39
C ARG A 373 -7.92 2.21 24.31
N SER A 374 -6.85 1.43 24.46
CA SER A 374 -5.50 1.90 24.19
C SER A 374 -5.22 2.01 22.70
N LEU A 375 -4.27 2.87 22.34
CA LEU A 375 -3.83 3.06 20.96
C LEU A 375 -2.35 2.68 20.84
N LEU A 376 -1.99 2.07 19.71
CA LEU A 376 -0.61 1.85 19.29
C LEU A 376 -0.34 2.69 18.05
N PHE A 377 0.81 3.34 17.99
CA PHE A 377 1.29 4.08 16.82
C PHE A 377 2.57 3.41 16.34
N ILE A 378 2.58 2.95 15.10
CA ILE A 378 3.58 2.03 14.57
C ILE A 378 4.12 2.60 13.25
N ALA A 379 5.34 3.11 13.28
CA ALA A 379 6.07 3.38 12.04
C ALA A 379 6.78 2.09 11.61
N LEU A 380 6.41 1.54 10.46
CA LEU A 380 6.79 0.21 10.02
C LEU A 380 8.03 0.23 9.13
N THR A 381 8.69 -0.93 9.00
CA THR A 381 9.85 -1.12 8.14
C THR A 381 9.61 -2.19 7.08
N GLY A 382 10.26 -2.11 5.93
CA GLY A 382 10.28 -3.17 4.94
C GLY A 382 8.97 -3.36 4.19
N GLU A 383 8.10 -2.34 4.13
CA GLU A 383 6.91 -2.33 3.27
C GLU A 383 7.35 -2.59 1.82
N GLU A 384 8.30 -1.77 1.36
CA GLU A 384 8.93 -1.77 0.04
C GLU A 384 9.65 -3.07 -0.34
N LYS A 385 9.79 -3.98 0.63
CA LYS A 385 10.40 -5.31 0.47
C LYS A 385 9.35 -6.43 0.56
N GLY A 386 8.08 -6.08 0.70
CA GLY A 386 6.90 -6.94 0.80
C GLY A 386 6.30 -6.99 2.20
N LEU A 387 5.91 -5.83 2.77
CA LEU A 387 5.18 -5.70 4.05
C LEU A 387 5.91 -6.27 5.28
N LEU A 388 7.24 -6.35 5.25
CA LEU A 388 7.98 -7.24 6.16
C LEU A 388 7.83 -6.87 7.64
N GLY A 389 7.85 -5.58 7.98
CA GLY A 389 7.66 -5.09 9.35
C GLY A 389 6.23 -5.24 9.85
N ALA A 390 5.23 -5.03 8.99
CA ALA A 390 3.83 -5.28 9.32
C ALA A 390 3.58 -6.77 9.57
N GLU A 391 4.09 -7.63 8.70
CA GLU A 391 4.01 -9.08 8.84
C GLU A 391 4.72 -9.57 10.10
N TRP A 392 5.88 -9.00 10.44
CA TRP A 392 6.55 -9.28 11.71
C TRP A 392 5.72 -8.83 12.90
N PHE A 393 5.19 -7.60 12.91
CA PHE A 393 4.36 -7.10 14.01
C PHE A 393 3.05 -7.90 14.17
N ALA A 394 2.34 -8.20 13.09
CA ALA A 394 1.06 -8.92 13.13
C ALA A 394 1.23 -10.41 13.51
N SER A 395 2.41 -10.99 13.31
CA SER A 395 2.77 -12.34 13.76
C SER A 395 3.37 -12.37 15.17
N HIS A 396 4.15 -11.36 15.56
CA HIS A 396 4.86 -11.23 16.83
C HIS A 396 4.54 -9.87 17.50
N PRO A 397 3.28 -9.57 17.86
CA PRO A 397 2.93 -8.27 18.42
C PRO A 397 3.52 -8.09 19.82
N THR A 398 3.94 -6.87 20.13
CA THR A 398 4.45 -6.47 21.46
C THR A 398 3.35 -6.31 22.52
N VAL A 399 2.09 -6.53 22.12
CA VAL A 399 0.91 -6.65 22.97
C VAL A 399 0.24 -8.02 22.69
N PRO A 400 -0.61 -8.55 23.58
CA PRO A 400 -1.30 -9.82 23.31
C PRO A 400 -2.09 -9.75 22.00
N LYS A 401 -1.84 -10.69 21.07
CA LYS A 401 -2.47 -10.69 19.74
C LYS A 401 -4.00 -10.64 19.78
N THR A 402 -4.60 -11.29 20.77
CA THR A 402 -6.05 -11.28 20.99
C THR A 402 -6.62 -9.92 21.41
N ASP A 403 -5.79 -9.00 21.84
CA ASP A 403 -6.22 -7.67 22.27
C ASP A 403 -6.08 -6.60 21.15
N LEU A 404 -5.46 -6.92 20.00
CA LEU A 404 -5.49 -6.06 18.80
C LEU A 404 -6.89 -6.09 18.16
N VAL A 405 -7.63 -4.98 18.22
CA VAL A 405 -9.04 -4.92 17.79
C VAL A 405 -9.25 -4.44 16.37
N ALA A 406 -8.37 -3.55 15.90
CA ALA A 406 -8.47 -2.91 14.61
C ALA A 406 -7.11 -2.36 14.17
N ASN A 407 -6.95 -2.17 12.86
CA ASN A 407 -5.87 -1.40 12.27
C ASN A 407 -6.41 -0.21 11.45
N ILE A 408 -5.72 0.91 11.53
CA ILE A 408 -5.94 2.10 10.70
C ILE A 408 -4.60 2.41 10.04
N ASN A 409 -4.45 2.04 8.76
CA ASN A 409 -3.22 2.25 8.02
C ASN A 409 -3.23 3.60 7.29
N MET A 410 -2.05 4.19 7.20
CA MET A 410 -1.79 5.42 6.48
C MET A 410 -0.65 5.19 5.49
N ASP A 411 -0.97 5.22 4.21
CA ASP A 411 -0.04 5.03 3.12
C ASP A 411 -0.30 6.04 2.00
N MET A 412 0.76 6.51 1.34
CA MET A 412 0.72 7.38 0.16
C MET A 412 -0.48 8.35 0.00
N PRO A 413 -0.84 9.23 0.97
CA PRO A 413 -1.95 10.16 0.77
C PRO A 413 -1.55 11.24 -0.25
N VAL A 414 -1.72 10.99 -1.55
CA VAL A 414 -1.20 11.88 -2.61
C VAL A 414 -2.01 13.18 -2.67
N LEU A 415 -1.60 14.15 -1.86
CA LEU A 415 -2.25 15.45 -1.68
C LEU A 415 -1.50 16.54 -2.46
N LEU A 416 -1.53 16.47 -3.79
CA LEU A 416 -0.85 17.43 -4.69
C LEU A 416 -1.68 18.65 -5.07
N VAL A 417 -3.01 18.55 -4.98
CA VAL A 417 -3.97 19.63 -5.26
C VAL A 417 -5.15 19.55 -4.29
N PRO A 418 -5.83 20.67 -3.96
CA PRO A 418 -6.85 20.68 -2.90
C PRO A 418 -8.04 19.76 -3.18
N ALA A 419 -8.30 18.85 -2.24
CA ALA A 419 -9.43 17.93 -2.24
C ALA A 419 -10.47 18.28 -1.15
N LYS A 420 -11.71 17.79 -1.27
CA LYS A 420 -12.78 17.91 -0.24
C LYS A 420 -13.14 16.59 0.44
N ASP A 421 -12.51 15.50 0.03
CA ASP A 421 -12.82 14.13 0.41
C ASP A 421 -11.56 13.37 0.87
N VAL A 422 -11.76 12.09 1.20
CA VAL A 422 -10.76 11.07 1.54
C VAL A 422 -11.26 9.76 0.91
N VAL A 423 -10.34 8.88 0.49
CA VAL A 423 -10.68 7.54 0.00
C VAL A 423 -10.35 6.49 1.07
N PRO A 424 -11.34 5.96 1.81
CA PRO A 424 -11.13 4.88 2.78
C PRO A 424 -11.18 3.51 2.08
N ILE A 425 -10.02 2.96 1.74
CA ILE A 425 -9.84 1.66 1.11
C ILE A 425 -10.16 0.53 2.11
N GLY A 426 -11.04 -0.40 1.68
CA GLY A 426 -11.48 -1.56 2.46
C GLY A 426 -12.55 -1.27 3.53
N LEU A 427 -13.19 -0.10 3.45
CA LEU A 427 -14.23 0.33 4.38
C LEU A 427 -15.44 -0.63 4.46
N GLU A 428 -15.75 -1.27 3.34
CA GLU A 428 -16.87 -2.19 3.13
C GLU A 428 -16.76 -3.52 3.89
N HIS A 429 -15.56 -3.92 4.32
CA HIS A 429 -15.32 -5.26 4.87
C HIS A 429 -15.70 -5.42 6.35
N SER A 430 -15.87 -4.32 7.09
CA SER A 430 -15.99 -4.38 8.54
C SER A 430 -16.92 -3.32 9.17
N THR A 431 -17.20 -3.50 10.46
CA THR A 431 -17.95 -2.51 11.27
C THR A 431 -17.19 -1.20 11.50
N LEU A 432 -15.93 -1.07 11.05
CA LEU A 432 -15.17 0.18 11.09
C LEU A 432 -15.87 1.29 10.30
N LYS A 433 -16.69 0.93 9.29
CA LYS A 433 -17.50 1.86 8.51
C LYS A 433 -18.30 2.85 9.33
N THR A 434 -18.97 2.38 10.40
CA THR A 434 -19.83 3.26 11.22
C THR A 434 -19.03 4.34 11.93
N ALA A 435 -17.82 4.03 12.41
CA ALA A 435 -16.94 4.99 13.06
C ALA A 435 -16.41 6.02 12.04
N LEU A 436 -16.01 5.56 10.86
CA LEU A 436 -15.45 6.42 9.82
C LEU A 436 -16.49 7.32 9.16
N ASP A 437 -17.68 6.81 8.81
CA ASP A 437 -18.82 7.61 8.33
C ASP A 437 -19.15 8.76 9.31
N THR A 438 -19.12 8.46 10.61
CA THR A 438 -19.39 9.43 11.68
C THR A 438 -18.27 10.47 11.79
N ALA A 439 -17.01 10.03 11.83
CA ALA A 439 -15.85 10.91 11.89
C ALA A 439 -15.81 11.86 10.68
N ALA A 440 -16.03 11.35 9.47
CA ALA A 440 -16.02 12.15 8.24
C ALA A 440 -17.08 13.25 8.27
N LYS A 441 -18.29 12.91 8.71
CA LYS A 441 -19.39 13.88 8.90
C LYS A 441 -19.07 14.96 9.94
N GLU A 442 -18.43 14.60 11.05
CA GLU A 442 -18.05 15.54 12.12
C GLU A 442 -16.89 16.46 11.72
N ILE A 443 -15.93 15.95 10.95
CA ILE A 443 -14.81 16.73 10.38
C ILE A 443 -15.24 17.56 9.17
N GLY A 444 -16.37 17.24 8.54
CA GLY A 444 -16.87 17.94 7.34
C GLY A 444 -16.14 17.56 6.06
N VAL A 445 -15.69 16.31 5.96
CA VAL A 445 -14.96 15.76 4.79
C VAL A 445 -15.80 14.72 4.07
N GLY A 446 -15.76 14.72 2.75
CA GLY A 446 -16.41 13.70 1.92
C GLY A 446 -15.70 12.34 2.01
N LEU A 447 -16.41 11.28 1.64
CA LEU A 447 -15.83 9.94 1.47
C LEU A 447 -16.12 9.48 0.04
N SER A 448 -15.07 9.12 -0.68
CA SER A 448 -15.15 8.59 -2.04
C SER A 448 -14.85 7.10 -2.04
N ALA A 449 -15.46 6.36 -2.97
CA ALA A 449 -15.07 4.97 -3.23
C ALA A 449 -13.66 4.91 -3.84
N ASP A 450 -13.02 3.74 -3.76
CA ASP A 450 -11.75 3.47 -4.45
C ASP A 450 -11.85 3.90 -5.94
N PRO A 451 -10.99 4.82 -6.42
CA PRO A 451 -11.00 5.28 -7.81
C PRO A 451 -10.45 4.26 -8.82
N PHE A 452 -9.74 3.22 -8.35
CA PHE A 452 -9.01 2.21 -9.12
C PHE A 452 -9.16 0.79 -8.49
N PRO A 453 -10.39 0.31 -8.23
CA PRO A 453 -10.60 -0.92 -7.46
C PRO A 453 -10.02 -2.16 -8.13
N GLU A 454 -9.77 -2.13 -9.45
CA GLU A 454 -9.05 -3.17 -10.20
C GLU A 454 -7.56 -3.31 -9.87
N GLU A 455 -6.96 -2.28 -9.25
CA GLU A 455 -5.59 -2.33 -8.71
C GLU A 455 -5.53 -2.97 -7.32
N VAL A 456 -6.68 -3.09 -6.65
CA VAL A 456 -6.91 -3.84 -5.40
C VAL A 456 -5.95 -3.44 -4.27
N VAL A 457 -5.90 -2.14 -4.00
CA VAL A 457 -4.92 -1.55 -3.09
C VAL A 457 -5.10 -2.04 -1.64
N PHE A 458 -6.29 -2.53 -1.26
CA PHE A 458 -6.56 -3.04 0.09
C PHE A 458 -5.65 -4.22 0.52
N VAL A 459 -5.09 -4.99 -0.41
CA VAL A 459 -4.15 -6.10 -0.09
C VAL A 459 -2.68 -5.79 -0.43
N ARG A 460 -2.37 -4.52 -0.73
CA ARG A 460 -1.06 -4.08 -1.28
C ARG A 460 -0.22 -3.21 -0.35
N SER A 461 -0.69 -2.93 0.88
CA SER A 461 0.03 -2.16 1.90
C SER A 461 -0.15 -2.82 3.28
N ASP A 462 0.52 -2.28 4.31
CA ASP A 462 0.74 -2.85 5.63
C ASP A 462 -0.53 -3.32 6.37
N GLN A 463 -1.70 -2.71 6.11
CA GLN A 463 -2.97 -3.19 6.68
C GLN A 463 -3.19 -4.67 6.40
N TYR A 464 -2.71 -5.18 5.27
CA TYR A 464 -2.96 -6.54 4.85
C TYR A 464 -2.34 -7.57 5.79
N ALA A 465 -1.21 -7.26 6.47
CA ALA A 465 -0.66 -8.13 7.50
C ALA A 465 -1.63 -8.32 8.68
N PHE A 466 -2.33 -7.24 9.07
CA PHE A 466 -3.37 -7.27 10.10
C PHE A 466 -4.61 -8.03 9.62
N VAL A 467 -5.01 -7.83 8.36
CA VAL A 467 -6.10 -8.59 7.71
C VAL A 467 -5.80 -10.09 7.73
N ARG A 468 -4.58 -10.51 7.33
CA ARG A 468 -4.14 -11.93 7.38
C ARG A 468 -4.03 -12.49 8.80
N ALA A 469 -3.84 -11.62 9.79
CA ALA A 469 -3.92 -11.95 11.21
C ALA A 469 -5.37 -11.99 11.77
N GLY A 470 -6.38 -11.72 10.94
CA GLY A 470 -7.80 -11.74 11.28
C GLY A 470 -8.32 -10.43 11.90
N ILE A 471 -7.51 -9.37 11.92
CA ILE A 471 -7.83 -8.08 12.55
C ILE A 471 -8.49 -7.17 11.50
N PRO A 472 -9.72 -6.65 11.73
CA PRO A 472 -10.36 -5.69 10.84
C PRO A 472 -9.47 -4.46 10.62
N ALA A 473 -9.30 -4.06 9.36
CA ALA A 473 -8.44 -2.94 9.01
C ALA A 473 -9.11 -2.00 8.01
N VAL A 474 -8.67 -0.75 7.99
CA VAL A 474 -8.99 0.25 6.96
C VAL A 474 -7.71 0.98 6.59
N TYR A 475 -7.55 1.30 5.31
CA TYR A 475 -6.47 2.13 4.79
C TYR A 475 -7.08 3.46 4.32
N LEU A 476 -6.54 4.60 4.76
CA LEU A 476 -6.99 5.92 4.30
C LEU A 476 -6.05 6.41 3.19
N ASP A 477 -6.59 6.94 2.10
CA ASP A 477 -5.82 7.57 1.00
C ASP A 477 -6.34 9.01 0.77
N GLY A 478 -5.61 9.80 -0.02
CA GLY A 478 -5.98 11.14 -0.44
C GLY A 478 -7.36 11.21 -1.10
N GLY A 479 -7.95 12.40 -1.07
CA GLY A 479 -9.22 12.67 -1.76
C GLY A 479 -9.06 12.70 -3.28
N ILE A 480 -10.10 12.34 -4.02
CA ILE A 480 -10.15 12.35 -5.49
C ILE A 480 -11.02 13.48 -6.05
N GLU A 481 -11.81 14.14 -5.21
CA GLU A 481 -12.78 15.15 -5.58
C GLU A 481 -12.25 16.58 -5.35
N PRO A 482 -12.31 17.48 -6.33
CA PRO A 482 -11.75 18.82 -6.22
C PRO A 482 -12.45 19.65 -5.12
N ALA A 483 -11.67 20.40 -4.36
CA ALA A 483 -12.18 21.24 -3.26
C ALA A 483 -13.15 22.34 -3.73
N ALA A 484 -13.02 22.81 -4.97
CA ALA A 484 -13.87 23.83 -5.58
C ALA A 484 -14.35 23.40 -6.97
N ILE A 485 -15.54 23.88 -7.36
CA ILE A 485 -16.09 23.64 -8.71
C ILE A 485 -15.14 24.26 -9.75
N GLY A 486 -14.65 23.45 -10.69
CA GLY A 486 -13.66 23.88 -11.69
C GLY A 486 -12.22 23.98 -11.18
N GLY A 487 -11.94 23.53 -9.95
CA GLY A 487 -10.58 23.37 -9.43
C GLY A 487 -9.81 22.24 -10.13
N ALA A 488 -8.49 22.18 -9.89
CA ALA A 488 -7.65 21.10 -10.38
C ALA A 488 -8.10 19.75 -9.79
N SER A 489 -8.10 18.70 -10.62
CA SER A 489 -8.59 17.36 -10.25
C SER A 489 -7.56 16.59 -9.41
N PRO A 490 -7.87 16.22 -8.15
CA PRO A 490 -6.99 15.38 -7.35
C PRO A 490 -6.80 13.99 -7.97
N LYS A 491 -7.85 13.42 -8.61
CA LYS A 491 -7.74 12.14 -9.34
C LYS A 491 -6.72 12.19 -10.49
N GLU A 492 -6.69 13.28 -11.26
CA GLU A 492 -5.71 13.43 -12.34
C GLU A 492 -4.29 13.67 -11.81
N ALA A 493 -4.16 14.37 -10.67
CA ALA A 493 -2.87 14.55 -10.00
C ALA A 493 -2.32 13.20 -9.46
N LEU A 494 -3.19 12.37 -8.87
CA LEU A 494 -2.88 11.02 -8.41
C LEU A 494 -2.45 10.10 -9.57
N ASP A 495 -3.25 9.98 -10.64
CA ASP A 495 -2.90 9.15 -11.82
C ASP A 495 -1.56 9.61 -12.45
N LYS A 496 -1.35 10.92 -12.58
CA LYS A 496 -0.08 11.46 -13.06
C LYS A 496 1.08 11.10 -12.14
N PHE A 497 0.93 11.29 -10.83
CA PHE A 497 1.97 10.97 -9.85
C PHE A 497 2.36 9.49 -9.91
N LEU A 498 1.37 8.59 -9.89
CA LEU A 498 1.57 7.14 -10.00
C LEU A 498 2.30 6.72 -11.29
N ARG A 499 2.10 7.44 -12.40
CA ARG A 499 2.77 7.17 -13.68
C ARG A 499 4.18 7.76 -13.81
N THR A 500 4.45 8.92 -13.19
CA THR A 500 5.67 9.69 -13.49
C THR A 500 6.60 9.94 -12.31
N CYS A 501 6.15 9.76 -11.07
CA CYS A 501 6.88 10.19 -9.88
C CYS A 501 6.88 9.20 -8.71
N TYR A 502 5.86 8.33 -8.62
CA TYR A 502 5.85 7.20 -7.71
C TYR A 502 7.07 6.28 -7.91
N HIS A 503 7.76 5.95 -6.82
CA HIS A 503 9.04 5.24 -6.81
C HIS A 503 10.08 5.88 -7.77
N GLN A 504 10.13 7.22 -7.84
CA GLN A 504 11.15 8.01 -8.57
C GLN A 504 11.76 9.09 -7.66
N PRO A 505 12.95 9.64 -8.00
CA PRO A 505 13.58 10.71 -7.23
C PRO A 505 12.72 11.95 -7.00
N CYS A 506 11.83 12.30 -7.93
CA CYS A 506 10.99 13.48 -7.80
C CYS A 506 9.91 13.38 -6.69
N ASP A 507 9.72 12.22 -6.05
CA ASP A 507 8.86 12.16 -4.85
C ASP A 507 9.60 12.75 -3.65
N ASP A 508 9.78 14.07 -3.69
CA ASP A 508 10.58 14.86 -2.76
C ASP A 508 9.75 15.99 -2.12
N ALA A 509 10.31 16.63 -1.09
CA ALA A 509 9.62 17.68 -0.32
C ALA A 509 9.48 19.04 -1.06
N SER A 510 9.79 19.11 -2.35
CA SER A 510 9.49 20.24 -3.25
C SER A 510 8.17 20.07 -4.01
N GLN A 511 7.55 18.89 -3.98
CA GLN A 511 6.20 18.67 -4.50
C GLN A 511 5.19 19.66 -3.87
N PRO A 512 4.11 20.04 -4.60
CA PRO A 512 3.09 20.98 -4.12
C PRO A 512 2.13 20.34 -3.10
N ILE A 513 2.67 19.87 -1.97
CA ILE A 513 1.92 19.15 -0.94
C ILE A 513 0.90 20.06 -0.25
N GLN A 514 -0.37 19.63 -0.21
CA GLN A 514 -1.47 20.35 0.42
C GLN A 514 -1.55 20.03 1.91
N TYR A 515 -0.67 20.66 2.70
CA TYR A 515 -0.55 20.37 4.14
C TYR A 515 -1.82 20.66 4.97
N GLU A 516 -2.74 21.52 4.51
CA GLU A 516 -4.04 21.70 5.18
C GLU A 516 -4.99 20.50 4.99
N ASP A 517 -4.94 19.84 3.83
CA ASP A 517 -5.68 18.61 3.60
C ASP A 517 -5.07 17.46 4.41
N ALA A 518 -3.74 17.42 4.54
CA ALA A 518 -3.05 16.49 5.43
C ALA A 518 -3.41 16.73 6.91
N ALA A 519 -3.54 17.99 7.34
CA ALA A 519 -4.03 18.34 8.67
C ALA A 519 -5.50 17.92 8.88
N ARG A 520 -6.36 18.03 7.86
CA ARG A 520 -7.74 17.51 7.89
C ARG A 520 -7.76 15.98 7.98
N LEU A 521 -6.87 15.29 7.25
CA LEU A 521 -6.71 13.84 7.32
C LEU A 521 -6.21 13.40 8.70
N ALA A 522 -5.27 14.11 9.33
CA ALA A 522 -4.83 13.84 10.69
C ALA A 522 -5.97 13.99 11.72
N ARG A 523 -6.82 15.03 11.58
CA ARG A 523 -8.03 15.20 12.40
C ARG A 523 -9.04 14.06 12.21
N LEU A 524 -9.25 13.60 10.96
CA LEU A 524 -10.07 12.43 10.67
C LEU A 524 -9.51 11.17 11.32
N ASN A 525 -8.21 10.91 11.15
CA ASN A 525 -7.52 9.72 11.66
C ASN A 525 -7.54 9.68 13.20
N ALA A 526 -7.34 10.82 13.86
CA ALA A 526 -7.54 10.97 15.31
C ALA A 526 -9.00 10.69 15.71
N ARG A 527 -9.99 11.26 15.02
CA ARG A 527 -11.40 11.10 15.38
C ARG A 527 -11.92 9.67 15.22
N ILE A 528 -11.47 8.95 14.20
CA ILE A 528 -11.76 7.53 14.01
C ILE A 528 -11.32 6.71 15.23
N GLY A 529 -10.13 6.99 15.79
CA GLY A 529 -9.62 6.32 16.99
C GLY A 529 -10.43 6.58 18.25
N VAL A 530 -10.94 7.80 18.43
CA VAL A 530 -11.87 8.11 19.54
C VAL A 530 -13.15 7.29 19.40
N LEU A 531 -13.76 7.26 18.21
CA LEU A 531 -15.02 6.56 17.99
C LEU A 531 -14.90 5.03 18.10
N ILE A 532 -13.85 4.43 17.55
CA ILE A 532 -13.57 3.00 17.74
C ILE A 532 -13.16 2.72 19.21
N GLY A 533 -12.42 3.63 19.83
CA GLY A 533 -11.91 3.46 21.18
C GLY A 533 -13.02 3.51 22.24
N ASP A 534 -14.05 4.34 22.04
CA ASP A 534 -15.16 4.51 22.98
C ASP A 534 -16.36 3.59 22.72
N ALA A 535 -16.40 2.94 21.55
CA ALA A 535 -17.45 1.99 21.18
C ALA A 535 -17.55 0.82 22.18
N ALA A 536 -18.77 0.47 22.60
CA ALA A 536 -18.98 -0.64 23.54
C ALA A 536 -18.58 -1.99 22.92
N GLU A 537 -18.85 -2.18 21.64
CA GLU A 537 -18.50 -3.40 20.92
C GLU A 537 -17.11 -3.33 20.26
N ARG A 538 -16.43 -4.47 20.21
CA ARG A 538 -15.21 -4.65 19.42
C ARG A 538 -15.54 -4.62 17.92
N PRO A 539 -14.71 -3.98 17.07
CA PRO A 539 -14.79 -4.10 15.62
C PRO A 539 -14.79 -5.54 15.14
N ARG A 540 -15.55 -5.82 14.06
CA ARG A 540 -15.69 -7.15 13.46
C ARG A 540 -15.75 -7.05 11.94
N TRP A 541 -15.35 -8.13 11.27
CA TRP A 541 -15.65 -8.35 9.85
C TRP A 541 -17.16 -8.46 9.62
N ASN A 542 -17.59 -8.04 8.44
CA ASN A 542 -18.97 -8.19 8.00
C ASN A 542 -19.28 -9.66 7.68
N LYS A 543 -20.55 -10.07 7.84
CA LYS A 543 -20.95 -11.47 7.66
C LYS A 543 -20.86 -11.86 6.17
N GLY A 544 -20.08 -12.89 5.85
CA GLY A 544 -19.83 -13.33 4.47
C GLY A 544 -18.77 -12.49 3.75
N ASP A 545 -18.01 -11.68 4.50
CA ASP A 545 -16.83 -11.01 3.97
C ASP A 545 -15.72 -12.03 3.66
N PHE A 546 -15.08 -11.88 2.50
CA PHE A 546 -14.05 -12.83 2.04
C PHE A 546 -12.85 -12.89 2.99
N PHE A 547 -12.37 -11.76 3.48
CA PHE A 547 -11.22 -11.71 4.38
C PHE A 547 -11.58 -12.21 5.79
N GLY A 548 -12.75 -11.82 6.28
CA GLY A 548 -13.33 -12.34 7.52
C GLY A 548 -13.44 -13.86 7.53
N ASP A 549 -14.10 -14.45 6.54
CA ASP A 549 -14.27 -15.90 6.44
C ASP A 549 -12.93 -16.64 6.22
N ARG A 550 -11.95 -16.00 5.57
CA ARG A 550 -10.65 -16.62 5.20
C ARG A 550 -9.59 -16.56 6.31
N PHE A 551 -9.53 -15.47 7.08
CA PHE A 551 -8.45 -15.15 8.02
C PHE A 551 -8.93 -14.96 9.46
N ALA A 552 -10.21 -14.63 9.67
CA ALA A 552 -10.85 -14.60 10.98
C ALA A 552 -11.99 -15.62 11.11
N PRO A 553 -11.83 -16.89 10.64
CA PRO A 553 -12.88 -17.89 10.81
C PRO A 553 -13.17 -18.03 12.29
N ALA A 554 -14.43 -17.82 12.68
CA ALA A 554 -14.84 -17.83 14.07
C ALA A 554 -14.28 -19.08 14.75
N ALA A 555 -13.67 -18.92 15.93
CA ALA A 555 -13.22 -20.04 16.74
C ALA A 555 -14.40 -21.02 16.84
N LYS A 556 -14.24 -22.23 16.28
CA LYS A 556 -15.29 -23.24 16.29
C LYS A 556 -15.75 -23.38 17.73
N ALA A 557 -17.04 -23.18 17.96
CA ALA A 557 -17.61 -23.31 19.29
C ALA A 557 -17.20 -24.68 19.87
N PRO A 558 -16.79 -24.73 21.16
CA PRO A 558 -16.29 -25.95 21.78
C PRO A 558 -17.34 -27.07 21.82
#